data_AF-A0A347ACX8-F1
#
_entry.id   AF-A0A347ACX8-F1
#
_cell.length_a   1.000
_cell.length_b   1.000
_cell.length_c   1.000
_cell.angle_alpha   90.00
_cell.angle_beta   90.00
_cell.angle_gamma   90.00
#
_symmetry.space_group_name_H-M   'P 1'
#
loop_
_entity.id
_entity.type
_entity.pdbx_description
1 polymer ?
#
loop_
_entity_poly.entity_id
_entity_poly.type
_entity_poly.pdbx_seq_one_letter_code
_entity_poly.pdbx_strand_id
1 'polypeptide(L)'
;MVCIDHIPVFNVCRGPCMKFYTHIAGALLFYLILAHFLNPGHLLLNLFMVSVISITPDILDKVSGTHRGMGHSILWIIPIIFVGLYNIVLGAALIVGFLSHIILDSFTVNGCPLLYPFKKTKFTCLGKKRRIKTGTNQDKSVFFFFIIFLIPIIIFSMNLGYLFNDFDSQYTIFATNSDIENVTESVSGNKNNFYLNFQLDENVNKKISIHRVDENLTTITIKDLEPGG
;
A
#
# COMPACT_ATOMS: atom_id res chain seq x y z
N MET A 1 48.72 -25.99 -22.88
CA MET A 1 47.82 -24.83 -23.05
C MET A 1 46.57 -25.12 -22.25
N VAL A 2 46.56 -24.64 -21.00
CA VAL A 2 45.48 -24.89 -20.04
C VAL A 2 44.47 -23.76 -20.24
N CYS A 3 43.29 -24.09 -20.80
CA CYS A 3 42.16 -23.17 -20.78
C CYS A 3 41.49 -23.29 -19.41
N ILE A 4 41.83 -22.35 -18.52
CA ILE A 4 41.09 -22.11 -17.29
C ILE A 4 39.91 -21.23 -17.66
N ASP A 5 38.77 -21.84 -18.01
CA ASP A 5 37.47 -21.16 -18.09
C ASP A 5 36.56 -21.78 -17.01
N HIS A 6 36.89 -21.49 -15.75
CA HIS A 6 36.14 -21.95 -14.59
C HIS A 6 35.40 -20.77 -13.94
N ILE A 7 34.36 -20.25 -14.63
CA ILE A 7 33.30 -19.45 -14.01
C ILE A 7 31.98 -19.74 -14.76
N PRO A 8 31.09 -20.63 -14.25
CA PRO A 8 29.76 -20.81 -14.83
C PRO A 8 28.85 -19.71 -14.29
N VAL A 9 29.05 -18.49 -14.76
CA VAL A 9 28.18 -17.35 -14.44
C VAL A 9 27.15 -17.20 -15.57
N PHE A 10 25.88 -17.43 -15.21
CA PHE A 10 24.66 -17.14 -15.97
C PHE A 10 24.42 -17.94 -17.27
N ASN A 11 23.99 -19.20 -17.14
CA ASN A 11 23.26 -19.85 -18.24
C ASN A 11 22.08 -20.72 -17.75
N VAL A 12 21.39 -20.27 -16.70
CA VAL A 12 20.15 -20.87 -16.23
C VAL A 12 19.02 -19.90 -16.59
N CYS A 13 18.09 -20.36 -17.44
CA CYS A 13 16.88 -19.66 -17.95
C CYS A 13 17.00 -18.91 -19.29
N ARG A 14 17.27 -19.61 -20.41
CA ARG A 14 16.75 -19.21 -21.75
C ARG A 14 15.31 -19.71 -21.97
N GLY A 15 14.48 -19.66 -20.93
CA GLY A 15 13.07 -20.08 -20.97
C GLY A 15 12.17 -18.94 -20.50
N PRO A 16 10.97 -18.76 -21.09
CA PRO A 16 10.04 -17.69 -20.71
C PRO A 16 9.41 -17.99 -19.34
N CYS A 17 10.08 -17.58 -18.25
CA CYS A 17 9.56 -17.62 -16.87
C CYS A 17 9.10 -16.21 -16.46
N MET A 18 7.85 -16.05 -15.99
CA MET A 18 7.35 -14.73 -15.62
C MET A 18 8.27 -14.04 -14.62
N LYS A 19 8.38 -12.72 -14.77
CA LYS A 19 9.37 -11.95 -14.03
C LYS A 19 8.92 -11.78 -12.59
N PHE A 20 9.87 -11.69 -11.66
CA PHE A 20 9.59 -11.52 -10.23
C PHE A 20 8.58 -10.41 -9.91
N TYR A 21 8.61 -9.29 -10.66
CA TYR A 21 7.67 -8.19 -10.44
C TYR A 21 6.21 -8.54 -10.76
N THR A 22 5.93 -9.46 -11.70
CA THR A 22 4.56 -9.88 -12.00
C THR A 22 4.02 -10.84 -10.94
N HIS A 23 4.90 -11.70 -10.40
CA HIS A 23 4.59 -12.56 -9.27
C HIS A 23 4.26 -11.74 -8.01
N ILE A 24 5.11 -10.78 -7.66
CA ILE A 24 4.87 -9.87 -6.52
C ILE A 24 3.57 -9.09 -6.70
N ALA A 25 3.35 -8.48 -7.87
CA ALA A 25 2.14 -7.68 -8.12
C ALA A 25 0.87 -8.52 -8.00
N GLY A 26 0.85 -9.74 -8.56
CA GLY A 26 -0.27 -10.64 -8.41
C GLY A 26 -0.47 -11.10 -6.96
N ALA A 27 0.61 -11.46 -6.25
CA ALA A 27 0.55 -11.87 -4.86
C ALA A 27 -0.04 -10.78 -3.95
N LEU A 28 0.41 -9.54 -4.10
CA LEU A 28 -0.12 -8.38 -3.39
C LEU A 28 -1.60 -8.17 -3.71
N LEU A 29 -1.99 -8.28 -4.98
CA LEU A 29 -3.39 -8.12 -5.39
C LEU A 29 -4.29 -9.17 -4.75
N PHE A 30 -3.96 -10.45 -4.88
CA PHE A 30 -4.75 -11.53 -4.30
C PHE A 30 -4.83 -11.44 -2.78
N TYR A 31 -3.72 -11.08 -2.13
CA TYR A 31 -3.69 -10.90 -0.68
C TYR A 31 -4.52 -9.69 -0.22
N LEU A 32 -4.47 -8.55 -0.91
CA LEU A 32 -5.27 -7.37 -0.54
C LEU A 32 -6.78 -7.64 -0.65
N ILE A 33 -7.20 -8.37 -1.70
CA ILE A 33 -8.58 -8.82 -1.83
C ILE A 33 -8.98 -9.66 -0.61
N LEU A 34 -8.12 -10.60 -0.20
CA LEU A 34 -8.38 -11.43 0.98
C LEU A 34 -8.36 -10.61 2.29
N ALA A 35 -7.39 -9.73 2.44
CA ALA A 35 -7.21 -8.88 3.61
C ALA A 35 -8.41 -7.95 3.84
N HIS A 36 -9.07 -7.52 2.75
CA HIS A 36 -10.31 -6.75 2.84
C HIS A 36 -11.41 -7.50 3.61
N PHE A 37 -11.51 -8.82 3.44
CA PHE A 37 -12.52 -9.63 4.16
C PHE A 37 -12.08 -10.02 5.57
N LEU A 38 -10.79 -10.25 5.79
CA LEU A 38 -10.27 -10.73 7.07
C LEU A 38 -9.90 -9.63 8.07
N ASN A 39 -9.83 -8.38 7.62
CA ASN A 39 -9.41 -7.21 8.41
C ASN A 39 -8.20 -7.50 9.34
N PRO A 40 -7.03 -7.83 8.77
CA PRO A 40 -5.88 -8.24 9.56
C PRO A 40 -5.31 -7.08 10.37
N GLY A 41 -4.98 -7.32 11.65
CA GLY A 41 -4.43 -6.28 12.54
C GLY A 41 -3.08 -5.68 12.10
N HIS A 42 -2.30 -6.40 11.28
CA HIS A 42 -0.97 -5.97 10.82
C HIS A 42 -0.81 -6.08 9.30
N LEU A 43 -1.54 -5.24 8.55
CA LEU A 43 -1.53 -5.25 7.08
C LEU A 43 -0.13 -5.16 6.46
N LEU A 44 0.70 -4.22 6.93
CA LEU A 44 2.02 -3.96 6.35
C LEU A 44 2.99 -5.14 6.51
N LEU A 45 2.98 -5.77 7.68
CA LEU A 45 3.77 -6.99 7.94
C LEU A 45 3.36 -8.11 6.98
N ASN A 46 2.05 -8.30 6.79
CA ASN A 46 1.55 -9.35 5.92
C ASN A 46 1.88 -9.09 4.45
N LEU A 47 1.81 -7.83 3.98
CA LEU A 47 2.21 -7.45 2.62
C LEU A 47 3.70 -7.74 2.36
N PHE A 48 4.55 -7.46 3.35
CA PHE A 48 5.97 -7.81 3.27
C PHE A 48 6.17 -9.33 3.16
N MET A 49 5.50 -10.10 4.01
CA MET A 49 5.61 -11.57 4.02
C MET A 49 5.08 -12.21 2.72
N VAL A 50 3.97 -11.70 2.17
CA VAL A 50 3.41 -12.12 0.87
C VAL A 50 4.41 -11.89 -0.26
N SER A 51 5.09 -10.75 -0.24
CA SER A 51 6.09 -10.41 -1.26
C SER A 51 7.28 -11.36 -1.19
N VAL A 52 7.80 -11.63 0.02
CA VAL A 52 8.94 -12.54 0.22
C VAL A 52 8.60 -13.97 -0.19
N ILE A 53 7.47 -14.50 0.27
CA ILE A 53 7.09 -15.88 -0.03
C ILE A 53 6.79 -16.07 -1.51
N SER A 54 6.27 -15.05 -2.20
CA SER A 54 5.98 -15.12 -3.64
C SER A 54 7.23 -15.33 -4.48
N ILE A 55 8.40 -14.86 -4.04
CA ILE A 55 9.65 -14.96 -4.82
C ILE A 55 10.45 -16.22 -4.42
N THR A 56 10.15 -16.78 -3.24
CA THR A 56 10.88 -17.90 -2.64
C THR A 56 10.98 -19.14 -3.55
N PRO A 57 9.91 -19.59 -4.26
CA PRO A 57 9.98 -20.73 -5.17
C PRO A 57 11.09 -20.61 -6.23
N ASP A 58 11.19 -19.44 -6.86
CA ASP A 58 12.18 -19.18 -7.90
C ASP A 58 13.60 -19.09 -7.34
N ILE A 59 13.77 -18.46 -6.17
CA ILE A 59 15.07 -18.37 -5.49
C ILE A 59 15.54 -19.78 -5.13
N LEU A 60 14.66 -20.59 -4.57
CA LEU A 60 15.00 -21.95 -4.14
C LEU A 60 15.41 -22.83 -5.32
N ASP A 61 14.73 -22.73 -6.46
CA ASP A 61 15.13 -23.45 -7.67
C ASP A 61 16.46 -22.94 -8.25
N LYS A 62 16.71 -21.64 -8.15
CA LYS A 62 18.00 -21.04 -8.53
C LYS A 62 19.14 -21.55 -7.65
N VAL A 63 18.92 -21.70 -6.35
CA VAL A 63 19.90 -22.22 -5.39
C VAL A 63 20.10 -23.72 -5.55
N SER A 64 19.03 -24.48 -5.78
CA SER A 64 19.09 -25.94 -5.98
C SER A 64 19.74 -26.34 -7.31
N GLY A 65 20.02 -25.39 -8.20
CA GLY A 65 20.58 -25.65 -9.54
C GLY A 65 19.61 -26.34 -10.50
N THR A 66 18.41 -26.70 -10.04
CA THR A 66 17.36 -27.32 -10.83
C THR A 66 16.40 -26.26 -11.36
N HIS A 67 16.34 -26.11 -12.67
CA HIS A 67 15.37 -25.21 -13.29
C HIS A 67 13.94 -25.76 -13.13
N ARG A 68 13.12 -25.13 -12.27
CA ARG A 68 11.72 -25.52 -11.99
C ARG A 68 11.62 -26.91 -11.37
N GLY A 69 12.12 -27.03 -10.14
CA GLY A 69 12.25 -28.27 -9.39
C GLY A 69 11.47 -28.23 -8.09
N MET A 70 12.18 -28.32 -6.97
CA MET A 70 11.58 -28.43 -5.64
C MET A 70 10.85 -27.17 -5.20
N GLY A 71 11.25 -25.97 -5.65
CA GLY A 71 10.64 -24.72 -5.21
C GLY A 71 9.19 -24.55 -5.65
N HIS A 72 8.82 -25.15 -6.78
CA HIS A 72 7.48 -25.09 -7.35
C HIS A 72 6.58 -26.28 -6.96
N SER A 73 7.05 -27.11 -6.02
CA SER A 73 6.29 -28.23 -5.50
C SER A 73 5.20 -27.76 -4.53
N ILE A 74 4.01 -28.32 -4.66
CA ILE A 74 2.91 -28.06 -3.71
C ILE A 74 3.23 -28.54 -2.28
N LEU A 75 4.29 -29.36 -2.12
CA LEU A 75 4.77 -29.81 -0.81
C LEU A 75 5.17 -28.65 0.11
N TRP A 76 5.53 -27.49 -0.44
CA TRP A 76 5.82 -26.28 0.35
C TRP A 76 4.60 -25.73 1.10
N ILE A 77 3.39 -26.16 0.76
CA ILE A 77 2.19 -25.81 1.55
C ILE A 77 2.27 -26.43 2.95
N ILE A 78 2.90 -27.60 3.12
CA ILE A 78 3.00 -28.29 4.42
C ILE A 78 3.68 -27.42 5.49
N PRO A 79 4.93 -26.92 5.30
CA PRO A 79 5.56 -26.03 6.28
C PRO A 79 4.80 -24.72 6.47
N ILE A 80 4.13 -24.20 5.42
CA ILE A 80 3.32 -22.99 5.53
C ILE A 80 2.09 -23.23 6.43
N ILE A 81 1.44 -24.38 6.34
CA ILE A 81 0.31 -24.75 7.21
C ILE A 81 0.76 -24.75 8.67
N PHE A 82 1.95 -25.28 8.98
CA PHE A 82 2.48 -25.24 10.35
C PHE A 82 2.59 -23.80 10.87
N VAL A 83 3.04 -22.85 10.06
CA VAL A 83 3.04 -21.42 10.43
C VAL A 83 1.61 -20.90 10.66
N GLY A 84 0.66 -21.32 9.83
CA GLY A 84 -0.76 -20.98 9.97
C GLY A 84 -1.42 -21.49 11.25
N LEU A 85 -0.93 -22.59 11.84
CA LEU A 85 -1.40 -23.07 13.14
C LEU A 85 -1.02 -22.14 14.29
N TYR A 86 0.10 -21.41 14.18
CA TYR A 86 0.51 -20.40 15.17
C TYR A 86 -0.20 -19.06 14.94
N ASN A 87 -0.33 -18.64 13.69
CA ASN A 87 -1.00 -17.40 13.33
C ASN A 87 -1.74 -17.59 12.00
N ILE A 88 -3.06 -17.69 12.08
CA ILE A 88 -3.93 -17.94 10.93
C ILE A 88 -3.80 -16.83 9.88
N VAL A 89 -3.68 -15.56 10.33
CA VAL A 89 -3.57 -14.40 9.44
C VAL A 89 -2.26 -14.44 8.65
N LEU A 90 -1.15 -14.73 9.33
CA LEU A 90 0.16 -14.86 8.70
C LEU A 90 0.22 -16.10 7.79
N GLY A 91 -0.31 -17.24 8.24
CA GLY A 91 -0.42 -18.44 7.42
C GLY A 91 -1.22 -18.20 6.15
N ALA A 92 -2.37 -17.52 6.24
CA ALA A 92 -3.17 -17.15 5.08
C ALA A 92 -2.37 -16.26 4.12
N ALA A 93 -1.63 -15.28 4.63
CA ALA A 93 -0.75 -14.42 3.82
C ALA A 93 0.30 -15.24 3.06
N LEU A 94 0.95 -16.19 3.74
CA LEU A 94 1.95 -17.07 3.15
C LEU A 94 1.37 -18.01 2.09
N ILE A 95 0.21 -18.62 2.38
CA ILE A 95 -0.49 -19.51 1.43
C ILE A 95 -0.88 -18.72 0.19
N VAL A 96 -1.46 -17.53 0.34
CA VAL A 96 -1.88 -16.72 -0.81
C VAL A 96 -0.68 -16.31 -1.66
N GLY A 97 0.41 -15.84 -1.06
CA GLY A 97 1.61 -15.47 -1.81
C GLY A 97 2.19 -16.66 -2.58
N PHE A 98 2.33 -17.81 -1.92
CA PHE A 98 2.84 -19.02 -2.58
C PHE A 98 1.89 -19.54 -3.67
N LEU A 99 0.59 -19.58 -3.41
CA LEU A 99 -0.40 -20.07 -4.35
C LEU A 99 -0.54 -19.15 -5.56
N SER A 100 -0.49 -17.83 -5.36
CA SER A 100 -0.48 -16.86 -6.47
C SER A 100 0.72 -17.07 -7.39
N HIS A 101 1.90 -17.38 -6.85
CA HIS A 101 3.09 -17.67 -7.63
C HIS A 101 2.85 -18.87 -8.55
N ILE A 102 2.34 -19.97 -7.99
CA ILE A 102 2.01 -21.20 -8.73
C ILE A 102 0.93 -20.98 -9.78
N ILE A 103 -0.15 -20.26 -9.44
CA ILE A 103 -1.26 -19.99 -10.36
C ILE A 103 -0.75 -19.19 -11.55
N LEU A 104 0.01 -18.14 -11.28
CA LEU A 104 0.62 -17.30 -12.30
C LEU A 104 1.53 -18.12 -13.22
N ASP A 105 2.39 -18.94 -12.65
CA ASP A 105 3.27 -19.80 -13.44
C ASP A 105 2.50 -20.84 -14.27
N SER A 106 1.34 -21.30 -13.80
CA SER A 106 0.45 -22.21 -14.52
C SER A 106 -0.20 -21.58 -15.75
N PHE A 107 -0.25 -20.26 -15.85
CA PHE A 107 -0.74 -19.54 -17.04
C PHE A 107 0.35 -19.31 -18.11
N THR A 108 1.61 -19.56 -17.76
CA THR A 108 2.74 -19.39 -18.70
C THR A 108 2.87 -20.56 -19.67
N VAL A 109 3.68 -20.38 -20.72
CA VAL A 109 3.99 -21.45 -21.67
C VAL A 109 4.65 -22.65 -20.98
N ASN A 110 5.49 -22.39 -19.98
CA ASN A 110 6.29 -23.38 -19.29
C ASN A 110 5.52 -24.13 -18.20
N GLY A 111 4.47 -23.52 -17.63
CA GLY A 111 3.65 -24.13 -16.57
C GLY A 111 4.39 -24.37 -15.25
N CYS A 112 3.71 -25.01 -14.30
CA CYS A 112 4.23 -25.30 -12.96
C CYS A 112 4.29 -26.81 -12.70
N PRO A 113 5.44 -27.39 -12.27
CA PRO A 113 5.54 -28.81 -11.90
C PRO A 113 5.01 -29.07 -10.48
N LEU A 114 3.69 -28.96 -10.29
CA LEU A 114 3.01 -29.05 -8.99
C LEU A 114 3.37 -30.28 -8.15
N LEU A 115 3.55 -31.44 -8.81
CA LEU A 115 3.74 -32.75 -8.17
C LEU A 115 5.21 -33.17 -8.08
N TYR A 116 6.16 -32.25 -8.29
CA TYR A 116 7.59 -32.54 -8.10
C TYR A 116 7.87 -32.89 -6.62
N PRO A 117 8.73 -33.86 -6.29
CA PRO A 117 9.53 -34.71 -7.18
C PRO A 117 8.82 -35.98 -7.69
N PHE A 118 7.61 -36.30 -7.21
CA PHE A 118 6.88 -37.53 -7.55
C PHE A 118 6.51 -37.63 -9.02
N LYS A 119 6.09 -36.51 -9.65
CA LYS A 119 5.81 -36.43 -11.09
C LYS A 119 6.39 -35.13 -11.64
N LYS A 120 7.21 -35.25 -12.69
CA LYS A 120 7.83 -34.12 -13.42
C LYS A 120 6.89 -33.48 -14.46
N THR A 121 5.61 -33.83 -14.44
CA THR A 121 4.61 -33.31 -15.39
C THR A 121 4.33 -31.84 -15.11
N LYS A 122 4.43 -31.02 -16.16
CA LYS A 122 4.14 -29.58 -16.10
C LYS A 122 2.63 -29.37 -16.16
N PHE A 123 2.08 -28.74 -15.15
CA PHE A 123 0.68 -28.32 -15.14
C PHE A 123 0.55 -26.96 -15.83
N THR A 124 -0.40 -26.85 -16.76
CA THR A 124 -0.74 -25.60 -17.42
C THR A 124 -2.25 -25.44 -17.45
N CYS A 125 -2.76 -24.30 -17.00
CA CYS A 125 -4.19 -24.05 -16.98
C CYS A 125 -4.74 -23.66 -18.37
N LEU A 126 -3.90 -23.02 -19.21
CA LEU A 126 -4.31 -22.52 -20.53
C LEU A 126 -3.91 -23.46 -21.68
N GLY A 127 -4.81 -23.54 -22.68
CA GLY A 127 -4.53 -24.20 -23.95
C GLY A 127 -3.34 -23.57 -24.68
N LYS A 128 -2.60 -24.36 -25.46
CA LYS A 128 -1.27 -24.00 -26.04
C LYS A 128 -1.20 -22.61 -26.69
N LYS A 129 -2.28 -22.14 -27.33
CA LYS A 129 -2.35 -20.84 -28.04
C LYS A 129 -2.59 -19.63 -27.13
N ARG A 130 -3.14 -19.81 -25.93
CA ARG A 130 -3.52 -18.73 -24.99
C ARG A 130 -2.52 -18.54 -23.84
N ARG A 131 -1.43 -19.30 -23.83
CA ARG A 131 -0.42 -19.24 -22.76
C ARG A 131 0.39 -17.95 -22.85
N ILE A 132 0.69 -17.37 -21.69
CA ILE A 132 1.46 -16.13 -21.60
C ILE A 132 2.92 -16.43 -21.92
N LYS A 133 3.46 -15.72 -22.91
CA LYS A 133 4.88 -15.74 -23.25
C LYS A 133 5.61 -14.66 -22.45
N THR A 134 6.40 -15.05 -21.46
CA THR A 134 7.28 -14.14 -20.72
C THR A 134 8.16 -13.33 -21.64
N GLY A 135 8.38 -12.06 -21.29
CA GLY A 135 9.29 -11.17 -22.01
C GLY A 135 8.68 -10.60 -23.29
N THR A 136 7.45 -10.99 -23.62
CA THR A 136 6.64 -10.35 -24.65
C THR A 136 5.77 -9.26 -24.04
N ASN A 137 5.09 -8.47 -24.88
CA ASN A 137 4.13 -7.47 -24.44
C ASN A 137 2.96 -8.07 -23.63
N GLN A 138 2.71 -9.39 -23.73
CA GLN A 138 1.70 -10.08 -22.93
C GLN A 138 2.04 -10.08 -21.43
N ASP A 139 3.29 -10.35 -21.08
CA ASP A 139 3.78 -10.36 -19.69
C ASP A 139 3.71 -8.95 -19.08
N LYS A 140 4.10 -7.94 -19.87
CA LYS A 140 3.95 -6.53 -19.48
C LYS A 140 2.47 -6.15 -19.29
N SER A 141 1.59 -6.59 -20.17
CA SER A 141 0.15 -6.30 -20.07
C SER A 141 -0.46 -6.91 -18.81
N VAL A 142 -0.10 -8.14 -18.45
CA VAL A 142 -0.54 -8.80 -17.21
C VAL A 142 -0.05 -8.04 -15.97
N PHE A 143 1.20 -7.55 -15.99
CA PHE A 143 1.70 -6.68 -14.93
C PHE A 143 0.87 -5.40 -14.78
N PHE A 144 0.66 -4.66 -15.88
CA PHE A 144 -0.13 -3.44 -15.85
C PHE A 144 -1.57 -3.70 -15.39
N PHE A 145 -2.17 -4.81 -15.82
CA PHE A 145 -3.48 -5.23 -15.33
C PHE A 145 -3.50 -5.36 -13.81
N PHE A 146 -2.51 -6.03 -13.20
CA PHE A 146 -2.45 -6.10 -11.74
C PHE A 146 -2.28 -4.75 -11.07
N ILE A 147 -1.42 -3.87 -11.60
CA ILE A 147 -1.23 -2.53 -11.03
C ILE A 147 -2.52 -1.70 -11.08
N ILE A 148 -3.25 -1.72 -12.20
CA ILE A 148 -4.51 -0.98 -12.36
C ILE A 148 -5.55 -1.41 -11.32
N PHE A 149 -5.61 -2.70 -10.99
CA PHE A 149 -6.53 -3.20 -9.95
C PHE A 149 -5.99 -3.00 -8.52
N LEU A 150 -4.67 -3.04 -8.35
CA LEU A 150 -4.03 -2.90 -7.05
C LEU A 150 -4.28 -1.50 -6.45
N ILE A 151 -4.09 -0.46 -7.25
CA ILE A 151 -4.21 0.95 -6.82
C ILE A 151 -5.58 1.26 -6.18
N PRO A 152 -6.73 1.04 -6.83
CA PRO A 152 -8.03 1.36 -6.25
C PRO A 152 -8.33 0.50 -5.00
N ILE A 153 -7.89 -0.76 -4.99
CA ILE A 153 -8.08 -1.63 -3.82
C ILE A 153 -7.29 -1.12 -2.63
N ILE A 154 -6.06 -0.64 -2.83
CA ILE A 154 -5.25 -0.04 -1.75
C ILE A 154 -5.94 1.22 -1.21
N ILE A 155 -6.37 2.13 -2.11
CA ILE A 155 -7.04 3.37 -1.72
C ILE A 155 -8.29 3.06 -0.89
N PHE A 156 -9.11 2.11 -1.34
CA PHE A 156 -10.31 1.68 -0.64
C PHE A 156 -10.00 1.00 0.70
N SER A 157 -9.02 0.09 0.72
CA SER A 157 -8.68 -0.70 1.92
C SER A 157 -8.02 0.13 3.02
N MET A 158 -7.24 1.14 2.66
CA MET A 158 -6.59 2.04 3.61
C MET A 158 -7.44 3.26 3.96
N ASN A 159 -8.67 3.35 3.43
CA ASN A 159 -9.54 4.52 3.54
C ASN A 159 -8.82 5.84 3.18
N LEU A 160 -7.96 5.77 2.15
CA LEU A 160 -7.17 6.91 1.67
C LEU A 160 -8.01 7.90 0.85
N GLY A 161 -9.31 7.63 0.67
CA GLY A 161 -10.26 8.50 -0.03
C GLY A 161 -10.35 9.91 0.56
N TYR A 162 -10.10 10.06 1.86
CA TYR A 162 -10.08 11.38 2.51
C TYR A 162 -8.96 12.29 2.00
N LEU A 163 -7.80 11.75 1.59
CA LEU A 163 -6.73 12.56 1.03
C LEU A 163 -7.16 13.18 -0.30
N PHE A 164 -7.90 12.46 -1.14
CA PHE A 164 -8.40 12.99 -2.41
C PHE A 164 -9.42 14.13 -2.20
N ASN A 165 -10.26 14.04 -1.17
CA ASN A 165 -11.18 15.13 -0.82
C ASN A 165 -10.45 16.40 -0.33
N ASP A 166 -9.34 16.23 0.40
CA ASP A 166 -8.51 17.35 0.86
C ASP A 166 -7.77 18.01 -0.33
N PHE A 167 -7.30 17.22 -1.30
CA PHE A 167 -6.75 17.74 -2.56
C PHE A 167 -7.78 18.56 -3.35
N ASP A 168 -9.02 18.09 -3.48
CA ASP A 168 -10.07 18.81 -4.22
C ASP A 168 -10.38 20.18 -3.58
N SER A 169 -10.29 20.28 -2.25
CA SER A 169 -10.43 21.56 -1.53
C SER A 169 -9.31 22.56 -1.86
N GLN A 170 -8.08 22.09 -2.09
CA GLN A 170 -6.95 22.95 -2.46
C GLN A 170 -6.97 23.36 -3.93
N TYR A 171 -7.39 22.49 -4.84
CA TYR A 171 -7.50 22.81 -6.27
C TYR A 171 -8.68 23.74 -6.57
N THR A 172 -9.79 23.63 -5.83
CA THR A 172 -10.89 24.60 -5.91
C THR A 172 -10.45 25.99 -5.46
N ILE A 173 -9.64 26.10 -4.38
CA ILE A 173 -9.04 27.38 -3.95
C ILE A 173 -8.08 27.95 -5.02
N PHE A 174 -7.39 27.10 -5.78
CA PHE A 174 -6.50 27.54 -6.87
C PHE A 174 -7.24 27.98 -8.14
N ALA A 175 -8.33 27.30 -8.52
CA ALA A 175 -9.13 27.62 -9.72
C ALA A 175 -10.13 28.78 -9.51
N THR A 176 -10.49 29.12 -8.27
CA THR A 176 -11.33 30.28 -7.96
C THR A 176 -10.57 31.61 -7.99
N ASN A 177 -9.22 31.59 -8.07
CA ASN A 177 -8.42 32.82 -8.15
C ASN A 177 -8.34 33.47 -9.55
N SER A 178 -8.99 32.90 -10.58
CA SER A 178 -8.96 33.44 -11.94
C SER A 178 -10.23 34.19 -12.38
N ASP A 179 -11.30 34.18 -11.59
CA ASP A 179 -12.49 34.99 -11.87
C ASP A 179 -13.13 35.41 -10.54
N ILE A 180 -12.90 36.65 -10.12
CA ILE A 180 -13.78 37.58 -9.38
C ILE A 180 -12.90 38.69 -8.80
N GLU A 181 -12.78 39.79 -9.56
CA GLU A 181 -12.58 41.11 -8.96
C GLU A 181 -13.85 41.49 -8.17
N ASN A 182 -13.65 42.05 -6.98
CA ASN A 182 -14.65 42.60 -6.05
C ASN A 182 -15.44 41.60 -5.18
N VAL A 183 -14.78 40.98 -4.21
CA VAL A 183 -15.43 40.67 -2.92
C VAL A 183 -14.47 41.00 -1.79
N THR A 184 -14.94 41.90 -0.93
CA THR A 184 -14.35 42.37 0.33
C THR A 184 -13.65 41.24 1.09
N GLU A 185 -12.35 41.42 1.35
CA GLU A 185 -11.54 40.52 2.16
C GLU A 185 -12.18 40.30 3.53
N SER A 186 -12.86 39.18 3.70
CA SER A 186 -13.06 38.60 5.02
C SER A 186 -11.88 37.68 5.28
N VAL A 187 -10.83 38.27 5.84
CA VAL A 187 -9.76 37.53 6.50
C VAL A 187 -10.43 36.60 7.51
N SER A 188 -10.52 35.31 7.18
CA SER A 188 -10.86 34.25 8.12
C SER A 188 -9.65 34.04 9.04
N GLY A 189 -9.39 35.03 9.88
CA GLY A 189 -8.55 34.87 11.04
C GLY A 189 -9.27 33.89 11.96
N ASN A 190 -8.59 32.82 12.34
CA ASN A 190 -9.03 31.88 13.37
C ASN A 190 -9.67 32.67 14.53
N LYS A 191 -11.01 32.63 14.63
CA LYS A 191 -11.75 33.29 15.71
C LYS A 191 -11.55 32.46 16.97
N ASN A 192 -10.44 32.71 17.66
CA ASN A 192 -10.19 32.16 18.98
C ASN A 192 -10.98 32.99 19.99
N ASN A 193 -12.16 32.49 20.37
CA ASN A 193 -12.97 33.12 21.41
C ASN A 193 -12.35 32.84 22.77
N PHE A 194 -11.79 33.86 23.43
CA PHE A 194 -11.33 33.78 24.81
C PHE A 194 -12.38 34.38 25.74
N TYR A 195 -12.97 33.53 26.57
CA TYR A 195 -13.91 33.96 27.61
C TYR A 195 -13.13 34.21 28.90
N LEU A 196 -12.99 35.48 29.28
CA LEU A 196 -12.39 35.88 30.55
C LEU A 196 -13.53 36.27 31.50
N ASN A 197 -13.68 35.53 32.59
CA ASN A 197 -14.65 35.84 33.62
C ASN A 197 -13.95 36.61 34.75
N PHE A 198 -14.42 37.82 35.04
CA PHE A 198 -13.91 38.65 36.12
C PHE A 198 -14.98 38.77 37.19
N GLN A 199 -14.71 38.26 38.38
CA GLN A 199 -15.53 38.48 39.56
C GLN A 199 -14.91 39.64 40.34
N LEU A 200 -15.63 40.77 40.44
CA LEU A 200 -15.20 41.94 41.20
C LEU A 200 -16.06 42.06 42.46
N ASP A 201 -15.42 42.17 43.62
CA ASP A 201 -16.12 42.18 44.92
C ASP A 201 -16.40 43.57 45.50
N GLU A 202 -15.91 44.68 44.93
CA GLU A 202 -16.13 46.01 45.53
C GLU A 202 -16.18 47.17 44.50
N ASN A 203 -16.97 48.21 44.84
CA ASN A 203 -17.25 49.45 44.08
C ASN A 203 -16.02 50.34 43.87
N VAL A 204 -15.05 49.89 43.08
CA VAL A 204 -13.88 50.68 42.73
C VAL A 204 -13.63 50.62 41.23
N ASN A 205 -13.60 51.79 40.57
CA ASN A 205 -13.24 51.92 39.17
C ASN A 205 -11.84 51.34 38.92
N LYS A 206 -11.73 50.30 38.06
CA LYS A 206 -10.44 49.69 37.70
C LYS A 206 -10.21 49.72 36.19
N LYS A 207 -8.97 50.03 35.80
CA LYS A 207 -8.52 50.09 34.40
C LYS A 207 -7.87 48.76 34.01
N ILE A 208 -8.40 48.10 32.99
CA ILE A 208 -7.82 46.86 32.43
C ILE A 208 -7.13 47.21 31.12
N SER A 209 -5.84 46.90 31.01
CA SER A 209 -5.04 47.10 29.80
C SER A 209 -4.59 45.74 29.24
N ILE A 210 -4.99 45.45 27.99
CA ILE A 210 -4.60 44.22 27.28
C ILE A 210 -3.52 44.59 26.26
N HIS A 211 -2.38 43.90 26.34
CA HIS A 211 -1.27 44.08 25.41
C HIS A 211 -1.27 42.92 24.42
N ARG A 212 -1.41 43.22 23.13
CA ARG A 212 -1.10 42.27 22.05
C ARG A 212 0.39 42.40 21.73
N VAL A 213 1.09 41.29 21.61
CA VAL A 213 2.57 41.25 21.57
C VAL A 213 3.18 42.12 20.45
N ASP A 214 2.43 42.44 19.39
CA ASP A 214 2.98 43.16 18.23
C ASP A 214 2.19 44.41 17.74
N GLU A 215 1.14 44.89 18.43
CA GLU A 215 0.40 46.10 17.99
C GLU A 215 -0.18 46.96 19.13
N ASN A 216 -0.52 48.22 18.79
CA ASN A 216 -0.87 49.34 19.68
C ASN A 216 -1.87 49.04 20.82
N LEU A 217 -1.65 49.74 21.95
CA LEU A 217 -2.40 49.63 23.20
C LEU A 217 -3.91 49.87 23.02
N THR A 218 -4.72 48.86 23.28
CA THR A 218 -6.18 49.02 23.35
C THR A 218 -6.59 49.19 24.81
N THR A 219 -7.03 50.39 25.18
CA THR A 219 -7.50 50.70 26.54
C THR A 219 -9.02 50.64 26.59
N ILE A 220 -9.58 49.75 27.41
CA ILE A 220 -11.02 49.70 27.68
C ILE A 220 -11.25 50.32 29.07
N THR A 221 -12.03 51.40 29.10
CA THR A 221 -12.40 52.08 30.36
C THR A 221 -13.81 51.63 30.73
N ILE A 222 -13.91 50.84 31.80
CA ILE A 222 -15.20 50.46 32.38
C ILE A 222 -15.52 51.51 33.44
N LYS A 223 -16.64 52.22 33.24
CA LYS A 223 -17.19 53.14 34.23
C LYS A 223 -18.41 52.49 34.84
N ASP A 224 -18.52 52.52 36.16
CA ASP A 224 -19.75 52.12 36.81
C ASP A 224 -20.87 53.11 36.44
N LEU A 225 -22.06 52.59 36.20
CA LEU A 225 -23.28 53.39 36.15
C LEU A 225 -23.60 53.78 37.60
N GLU A 226 -23.69 55.08 37.86
CA GLU A 226 -24.17 55.58 39.14
C GLU A 226 -25.54 54.94 39.47
N PRO A 227 -25.75 54.43 40.69
CA PRO A 227 -27.03 53.86 41.08
C PRO A 227 -28.02 54.99 41.34
N GLY A 228 -28.68 55.47 40.29
CA GLY A 228 -29.78 56.44 40.37
C GLY A 228 -29.62 57.59 39.38
N GLY A 229 -30.73 58.06 38.80
CA GLY A 229 -30.77 59.36 38.14
C GLY A 229 -30.66 60.52 39.11
#